data_AF-A0A267GCS3-F1
#
_entry.id   AF-A0A267GCS3-F1
#
_cell.length_a   1.000
_cell.length_b   1.000
_cell.length_c   1.000
_cell.angle_alpha   90.00
_cell.angle_beta   90.00
_cell.angle_gamma   90.00
#
_symmetry.space_group_name_H-M   'P 1'
#
loop_
_entity.id
_entity.type
_entity.pdbx_description
1 polymer ?
#
loop_
_entity_poly.entity_id
_entity_poly.type
_entity_poly.pdbx_seq_one_letter_code
_entity_poly.pdbx_strand_id
1 'polypeptide(L)'
;MYSEYKRRLAEEDQFRSGLSDRHMQQKQQKQKTEKNLRRQSQPVLLHQIPSQGRKLVLHFDARNTIFVADLFSRITVEMALNTYISGVVWGVSESDSHWRCISETISIHPPQPGVTSLYKLFEKDIVRVPEDRQLLRETLGNFTEQPHGRKFRPIFEANLAKLRWPYKKIDDRLTVTGRDGSAYHYLLPSFLNLVHALDASGREFCVVVRTFGRDAPHILNALDLLRQGLHPGYDKQLSARINLKPESFDRIGRDEFKYFKSDGSVLRSERAVYEHWNSCTGIMAVVDDFEYWQANQYHYTAAKFLWYDPNDSDHQHVMFDDNIRLHDEDNIINVKVFDGPNWEAARDCRPDETAKLEDSLFVPANLIDSIGDPNYFIDRVLQCEANYSQLL
;
A
#
# COMPACT_ATOMS: atom_id res chain seq x y z
N MET A 1 -9.67 -23.98 14.75
CA MET A 1 -9.47 -23.56 13.35
C MET A 1 -7.99 -23.46 12.97
N TYR A 2 -7.18 -22.62 13.62
CA TYR A 2 -5.73 -22.56 13.35
C TYR A 2 -5.00 -23.91 13.50
N SER A 3 -5.34 -24.70 14.53
CA SER A 3 -4.81 -26.05 14.74
C SER A 3 -5.16 -27.03 13.61
N GLU A 4 -6.39 -26.97 13.08
CA GLU A 4 -6.82 -27.77 11.93
C GLU A 4 -6.21 -27.27 10.63
N TYR A 5 -6.10 -25.96 10.45
CA TYR A 5 -5.42 -25.32 9.32
C TYR A 5 -3.95 -25.76 9.28
N LYS A 6 -3.24 -25.71 10.42
CA LYS A 6 -1.87 -26.23 10.55
C LYS A 6 -1.77 -27.73 10.32
N ARG A 7 -2.70 -28.53 10.85
CA ARG A 7 -2.73 -29.98 10.61
C ARG A 7 -2.85 -30.27 9.11
N ARG A 8 -3.74 -29.56 8.40
CA ARG A 8 -3.90 -29.69 6.94
C ARG A 8 -2.68 -29.22 6.16
N LEU A 9 -2.04 -28.12 6.56
CA LEU A 9 -0.76 -27.69 5.98
C LEU A 9 0.32 -28.76 6.11
N ALA A 10 0.42 -29.38 7.29
CA ALA A 10 1.40 -30.45 7.53
C ALA A 10 1.08 -31.73 6.74
N GLU A 11 -0.21 -32.08 6.60
CA GLU A 11 -0.67 -33.20 5.75
C GLU A 11 -0.41 -32.94 4.26
N GLU A 12 -0.60 -31.71 3.78
CA GLU A 12 -0.32 -31.31 2.39
C GLU A 12 1.19 -31.25 2.08
N ASP A 13 2.02 -30.79 3.01
CA ASP A 13 3.49 -30.78 2.85
C ASP A 13 4.09 -32.21 2.88
N GLN A 14 3.51 -33.12 3.67
CA GLN A 14 3.83 -34.54 3.60
C GLN A 14 3.41 -35.18 2.27
N PHE A 15 2.32 -34.70 1.65
CA PHE A 15 1.87 -35.18 0.34
C PHE A 15 2.69 -34.59 -0.83
N ARG A 16 3.18 -33.35 -0.70
CA ARG A 16 4.01 -32.66 -1.70
C ARG A 16 5.46 -33.15 -1.73
N SER A 17 5.98 -33.66 -0.61
CA SER A 17 7.29 -34.33 -0.56
C SER A 17 7.32 -35.70 -1.26
N GLY A 18 6.16 -36.22 -1.70
CA GLY A 18 5.99 -37.51 -2.38
C GLY A 18 5.69 -37.48 -3.88
N LEU A 19 5.67 -36.33 -4.56
CA LEU A 19 5.31 -36.26 -5.99
C LEU A 19 6.31 -35.43 -6.81
N SER A 20 7.34 -36.11 -7.31
CA SER A 20 8.05 -35.73 -8.53
C SER A 20 7.14 -35.95 -9.73
N ASP A 21 6.84 -34.87 -10.47
CA ASP A 21 6.53 -34.81 -11.90
C ASP A 21 5.30 -33.93 -12.23
N ARG A 22 5.50 -32.61 -12.17
CA ARG A 22 4.60 -31.60 -12.79
C ARG A 22 5.30 -30.71 -13.81
N HIS A 23 6.32 -31.23 -14.49
CA HIS A 23 7.10 -30.46 -15.48
C HIS A 23 6.46 -30.35 -16.88
N MET A 24 5.39 -31.09 -17.18
CA MET A 24 4.79 -31.10 -18.54
C MET A 24 3.54 -30.21 -18.70
N GLN A 25 2.73 -30.02 -17.66
CA GLN A 25 1.54 -29.15 -17.73
C GLN A 25 1.90 -27.65 -17.64
N GLN A 26 2.94 -27.29 -16.87
CA GLN A 26 3.41 -25.90 -16.77
C GLN A 26 3.97 -25.34 -18.08
N LYS A 27 4.63 -26.16 -18.92
CA LYS A 27 5.17 -25.72 -20.21
C LYS A 27 4.10 -25.35 -21.23
N GLN A 28 2.97 -26.07 -21.26
CA GLN A 28 1.87 -25.77 -22.19
C GLN A 28 1.07 -24.53 -21.75
N GLN A 29 0.98 -24.27 -20.44
CA GLN A 29 0.35 -23.06 -19.91
C GLN A 29 1.23 -21.82 -20.13
N LYS A 30 2.56 -21.94 -19.95
CA LYS A 30 3.54 -20.86 -20.24
C LYS A 30 3.51 -20.42 -21.71
N GLN A 31 3.40 -21.36 -22.65
CA GLN A 31 3.31 -21.06 -24.09
C GLN A 31 1.97 -20.43 -24.50
N LYS A 32 0.85 -20.75 -23.83
CA LYS A 32 -0.45 -20.08 -24.06
C LYS A 32 -0.46 -18.66 -23.49
N THR A 33 0.16 -18.43 -22.34
CA THR A 33 0.27 -17.10 -21.71
C THR A 33 1.19 -16.18 -22.54
N GLU A 34 2.32 -16.67 -23.03
CA GLU A 34 3.22 -15.91 -23.93
C GLU A 34 2.55 -15.53 -25.27
N LYS A 35 1.64 -16.36 -25.79
CA LYS A 35 0.88 -16.04 -27.00
C LYS A 35 -0.21 -14.98 -26.77
N ASN A 36 -0.74 -14.88 -25.55
CA ASN A 36 -1.72 -13.85 -25.18
C ASN A 36 -1.07 -12.50 -24.83
N LEU A 37 0.14 -12.48 -24.26
CA LEU A 37 0.90 -11.23 -24.05
C LEU A 37 1.41 -10.59 -25.36
N ARG A 38 1.40 -11.33 -26.49
CA ARG A 38 1.75 -10.82 -27.82
C ARG A 38 0.60 -10.16 -28.57
N ARG A 39 -0.61 -10.13 -28.01
CA ARG A 39 -1.65 -9.22 -28.53
C ARG A 39 -1.24 -7.81 -28.14
N GLN A 40 -0.73 -7.08 -29.12
CA GLN A 40 -0.42 -5.66 -29.10
C GLN A 40 -1.37 -4.93 -28.16
N SER A 41 -0.88 -4.62 -26.95
CA SER A 41 -1.58 -3.80 -25.99
C SER A 41 -1.72 -2.43 -26.64
N GLN A 42 -2.96 -2.00 -26.88
CA GLN A 42 -3.21 -0.59 -27.14
C GLN A 42 -2.52 0.23 -26.04
N PRO A 43 -1.90 1.38 -26.37
CA PRO A 43 -1.30 2.22 -25.36
C PRO A 43 -2.38 2.57 -24.32
N VAL A 44 -2.04 2.35 -23.04
CA VAL A 44 -2.92 2.72 -21.93
C VAL A 44 -3.16 4.22 -22.02
N LEU A 45 -4.43 4.64 -22.14
CA LEU A 45 -4.79 6.04 -22.10
C LEU A 45 -4.86 6.47 -20.64
N LEU A 46 -3.90 7.29 -20.22
CA LEU A 46 -3.91 7.87 -18.88
C LEU A 46 -4.89 9.04 -18.81
N HIS A 47 -5.66 9.10 -17.73
CA HIS A 47 -6.45 10.29 -17.43
C HIS A 47 -5.54 11.46 -17.09
N GLN A 48 -5.99 12.67 -17.46
CA GLN A 48 -5.19 13.88 -17.31
C GLN A 48 -5.46 14.50 -15.95
N ILE A 49 -4.39 14.85 -15.24
CA ILE A 49 -4.46 15.72 -14.06
C ILE A 49 -4.50 17.17 -14.57
N PRO A 50 -5.48 17.99 -14.16
CA PRO A 50 -5.55 19.39 -14.54
C PRO A 50 -4.28 20.15 -14.16
N SER A 51 -3.80 21.03 -15.04
CA SER A 51 -2.62 21.86 -14.77
C SER A 51 -2.89 22.98 -13.75
N GLN A 52 -4.16 23.26 -13.45
CA GLN A 52 -4.61 24.30 -12.53
C GLN A 52 -5.20 23.67 -11.27
N GLY A 53 -5.05 24.36 -10.14
CA GLY A 53 -5.57 23.94 -8.85
C GLY A 53 -4.53 24.07 -7.74
N ARG A 54 -4.89 23.64 -6.53
CA ARG A 54 -4.00 23.60 -5.35
C ARG A 54 -2.73 22.79 -5.62
N LYS A 55 -1.64 23.05 -4.93
CA LYS A 55 -0.53 22.12 -4.93
C LYS A 55 -0.96 20.78 -4.29
N LEU A 56 -0.62 19.67 -4.93
CA LEU A 56 -0.93 18.34 -4.41
C LEU A 56 0.22 17.80 -3.56
N VAL A 57 -0.04 17.46 -2.30
CA VAL A 57 0.91 16.76 -1.42
C VAL A 57 0.38 15.36 -1.16
N LEU A 58 0.83 14.40 -1.95
CA LEU A 58 0.28 13.05 -1.95
C LEU A 58 1.17 12.12 -1.13
N HIS A 59 0.62 11.57 -0.05
CA HIS A 59 1.29 10.63 0.83
C HIS A 59 0.91 9.22 0.44
N PHE A 60 1.89 8.33 0.32
CA PHE A 60 1.64 6.93 -0.05
C PHE A 60 2.31 6.01 0.94
N ASP A 61 1.57 5.10 1.56
CA ASP A 61 2.21 3.93 2.16
C ASP A 61 2.94 3.10 1.10
N ALA A 62 3.89 2.30 1.60
CA ALA A 62 4.72 1.43 0.80
C ALA A 62 4.01 0.10 0.45
N ARG A 63 3.89 -0.82 1.41
CA ARG A 63 3.48 -2.21 1.16
C ARG A 63 1.97 -2.29 0.95
N ASN A 64 1.52 -3.14 0.04
CA ASN A 64 0.14 -3.29 -0.43
C ASN A 64 -0.51 -2.02 -1.00
N THR A 65 0.20 -0.89 -1.00
CA THR A 65 -0.26 0.38 -1.57
C THR A 65 0.47 0.64 -2.89
N ILE A 66 1.80 0.80 -2.88
CA ILE A 66 2.58 1.04 -4.11
C ILE A 66 3.45 -0.14 -4.55
N PHE A 67 3.59 -1.18 -3.71
CA PHE A 67 4.17 -2.47 -4.08
C PHE A 67 3.54 -3.62 -3.29
N VAL A 68 3.66 -4.85 -3.77
CA VAL A 68 3.07 -6.04 -3.11
C VAL A 68 4.02 -6.72 -2.15
N ALA A 69 5.26 -6.96 -2.57
CA ALA A 69 6.29 -7.59 -1.76
C ALA A 69 7.54 -6.71 -1.69
N ASP A 70 8.11 -6.60 -0.50
CA ASP A 70 9.39 -5.94 -0.28
C ASP A 70 10.57 -6.90 -0.46
N LEU A 71 11.79 -6.33 -0.47
CA LEU A 71 13.03 -7.07 -0.63
C LEU A 71 13.67 -7.53 0.68
N PHE A 72 13.15 -7.10 1.84
CA PHE A 72 13.78 -7.34 3.13
C PHE A 72 13.11 -8.47 3.92
N SER A 73 11.83 -8.72 3.65
CA SER A 73 11.05 -9.79 4.23
C SER A 73 11.23 -11.08 3.43
N ARG A 74 10.98 -12.21 4.09
CA ARG A 74 10.97 -13.52 3.42
C ARG A 74 9.64 -13.81 2.71
N ILE A 75 8.79 -12.79 2.55
CA ILE A 75 7.45 -12.91 1.99
C ILE A 75 7.51 -12.70 0.47
N THR A 76 7.29 -13.78 -0.27
CA THR A 76 7.19 -13.72 -1.74
C THR A 76 5.94 -12.94 -2.19
N VAL A 77 5.92 -12.45 -3.43
CA VAL A 77 4.75 -11.77 -4.02
C VAL A 77 3.48 -12.63 -3.97
N GLU A 78 3.60 -13.95 -4.14
CA GLU A 78 2.49 -14.87 -4.03
C GLU A 78 1.92 -14.91 -2.59
N MET A 79 2.80 -14.91 -1.59
CA MET A 79 2.41 -14.92 -0.18
C MET A 79 1.80 -13.58 0.24
N ALA A 80 2.40 -12.47 -0.18
CA ALA A 80 1.90 -11.14 0.10
C ALA A 80 0.50 -10.93 -0.49
N LEU A 81 0.29 -11.30 -1.76
CA LEU A 81 -1.01 -11.18 -2.41
C LEU A 81 -2.07 -12.09 -1.75
N ASN A 82 -1.73 -13.32 -1.38
CA ASN A 82 -2.64 -14.18 -0.60
C ASN A 82 -2.99 -13.58 0.76
N THR A 83 -2.00 -13.02 1.45
CA THR A 83 -2.19 -12.37 2.75
C THR A 83 -3.12 -11.18 2.61
N TYR A 84 -2.93 -10.32 1.60
CA TYR A 84 -3.83 -9.21 1.31
C TYR A 84 -5.27 -9.71 1.08
N ILE A 85 -5.46 -10.70 0.20
CA ILE A 85 -6.79 -11.26 -0.09
C ILE A 85 -7.45 -11.78 1.19
N SER A 86 -6.70 -12.44 2.08
CA SER A 86 -7.24 -12.91 3.36
C SER A 86 -7.71 -11.79 4.30
N GLY A 87 -7.19 -10.56 4.12
CA GLY A 87 -7.59 -9.36 4.87
C GLY A 87 -8.84 -8.67 4.34
N VAL A 88 -9.23 -8.93 3.09
CA VAL A 88 -10.39 -8.32 2.41
C VAL A 88 -11.50 -9.34 2.10
N VAL A 89 -11.47 -10.50 2.75
CA VAL A 89 -12.53 -11.51 2.75
C VAL A 89 -13.13 -11.61 4.14
N TRP A 90 -14.46 -11.62 4.20
CA TRP A 90 -15.22 -11.43 5.44
C TRP A 90 -16.06 -12.65 5.78
N GLY A 91 -16.24 -12.87 7.07
CA GLY A 91 -17.03 -13.99 7.59
C GLY A 91 -17.49 -13.76 9.01
N VAL A 92 -18.37 -14.65 9.45
CA VAL A 92 -18.94 -14.65 10.80
C VAL A 92 -18.23 -15.73 11.63
N SER A 93 -17.89 -15.40 12.87
CA SER A 93 -17.45 -16.39 13.84
C SER A 93 -18.69 -17.05 14.45
N GLU A 94 -18.94 -18.32 14.13
CA GLU A 94 -20.10 -19.07 14.63
C GLU A 94 -19.81 -19.74 15.99
N SER A 95 -18.52 -19.92 16.33
CA SER A 95 -17.99 -20.36 17.64
C SER A 95 -16.50 -20.01 17.74
N ASP A 96 -15.83 -20.34 18.86
CA ASP A 96 -14.38 -20.14 19.06
C ASP A 96 -13.49 -20.83 18.00
N SER A 97 -14.08 -21.68 17.14
CA SER A 97 -13.31 -22.49 16.19
C SER A 97 -13.92 -22.60 14.79
N HIS A 98 -15.02 -21.91 14.49
CA HIS A 98 -15.64 -21.93 13.16
C HIS A 98 -15.84 -20.51 12.61
N TRP A 99 -15.12 -20.19 11.53
CA TRP A 99 -15.36 -19.00 10.72
C TRP A 99 -15.99 -19.41 9.41
N ARG A 100 -17.17 -18.85 9.13
CA ARG A 100 -17.85 -19.07 7.85
C ARG A 100 -17.70 -17.83 6.99
N CYS A 101 -17.03 -18.01 5.85
CA CYS A 101 -16.93 -17.00 4.81
C CYS A 101 -18.32 -16.59 4.33
N ILE A 102 -18.61 -15.30 4.33
CA ILE A 102 -19.82 -14.72 3.73
C ILE A 102 -19.52 -13.93 2.46
N SER A 103 -18.26 -13.54 2.26
CA SER A 103 -17.81 -12.85 1.06
C SER A 103 -17.95 -13.73 -0.18
N GLU A 104 -18.71 -13.28 -1.17
CA GLU A 104 -18.68 -13.83 -2.53
C GLU A 104 -17.64 -13.10 -3.40
N THR A 105 -17.38 -11.82 -3.09
CA THR A 105 -16.33 -10.99 -3.66
C THR A 105 -15.43 -10.43 -2.55
N ILE A 106 -14.27 -9.92 -2.92
CA ILE A 106 -13.40 -9.16 -2.02
C ILE A 106 -13.99 -7.78 -1.73
N SER A 107 -13.69 -7.22 -0.55
CA SER A 107 -14.08 -5.86 -0.18
C SER A 107 -13.11 -5.31 0.87
N ILE A 108 -12.67 -4.06 0.72
CA ILE A 108 -11.79 -3.39 1.70
C ILE A 108 -12.55 -3.14 3.01
N HIS A 109 -13.84 -2.83 2.92
CA HIS A 109 -14.70 -2.59 4.07
C HIS A 109 -15.53 -3.84 4.42
N PRO A 110 -15.85 -4.04 5.69
CA PRO A 110 -16.77 -5.09 6.08
C PRO A 110 -18.14 -4.88 5.40
N PRO A 111 -18.70 -5.91 4.75
CA PRO A 111 -19.98 -5.77 4.03
C PRO A 111 -21.19 -5.57 4.95
N GLN A 112 -21.04 -5.90 6.24
CA GLN A 112 -22.07 -5.70 7.26
C GLN A 112 -21.42 -5.65 8.65
N PRO A 113 -22.08 -5.08 9.67
CA PRO A 113 -21.58 -5.09 11.05
C PRO A 113 -21.40 -6.50 11.62
N GLY A 114 -20.44 -6.66 12.53
CA GLY A 114 -20.23 -7.91 13.28
C GLY A 114 -19.47 -9.02 12.53
N VAL A 115 -18.91 -8.73 11.36
CA VAL A 115 -18.07 -9.67 10.59
C VAL A 115 -16.60 -9.37 10.80
N THR A 116 -15.74 -10.37 10.63
CA THR A 116 -14.29 -10.25 10.80
C THR A 116 -13.59 -10.86 9.60
N SER A 117 -12.51 -10.23 9.15
CA SER A 117 -11.70 -10.78 8.07
C SER A 117 -10.94 -12.02 8.51
N LEU A 118 -10.60 -12.90 7.57
CA LEU A 118 -9.83 -14.10 7.93
C LEU A 118 -8.46 -13.73 8.51
N TYR A 119 -7.82 -12.69 7.96
CA TYR A 119 -6.56 -12.16 8.49
C TYR A 119 -6.70 -11.76 9.96
N LYS A 120 -7.70 -10.94 10.31
CA LYS A 120 -7.91 -10.47 11.69
C LYS A 120 -8.25 -11.62 12.64
N LEU A 121 -8.93 -12.66 12.15
CA LEU A 121 -9.18 -13.85 12.95
C LEU A 121 -7.88 -14.62 13.25
N PHE A 122 -7.04 -14.87 12.24
CA PHE A 122 -5.76 -15.55 12.44
C PHE A 122 -4.77 -14.68 13.23
N GLU A 123 -4.83 -13.36 13.08
CA GLU A 123 -4.04 -12.42 13.88
C GLU A 123 -4.32 -12.61 15.37
N LYS A 124 -5.61 -12.68 15.77
CA LYS A 124 -6.01 -12.95 17.16
C LYS A 124 -5.56 -14.32 17.67
N ASP A 125 -5.45 -15.32 16.80
CA ASP A 125 -5.03 -16.68 17.19
C ASP A 125 -3.50 -16.82 17.28
N ILE A 126 -2.76 -16.14 16.39
CA ILE A 126 -1.32 -16.34 16.17
C ILE A 126 -0.49 -15.29 16.89
N VAL A 127 -0.87 -14.02 16.81
CA VAL A 127 -0.01 -12.91 17.21
C VAL A 127 -0.13 -12.69 18.71
N ARG A 128 0.98 -12.92 19.42
CA ARG A 128 1.14 -12.62 20.85
C ARG A 128 2.22 -11.56 21.04
N VAL A 129 3.25 -11.61 20.21
CA VAL A 129 4.33 -10.62 20.11
C VAL A 129 4.50 -10.16 18.66
N PRO A 130 5.11 -8.98 18.40
CA PRO A 130 5.28 -8.46 17.05
C PRO A 130 5.97 -9.40 16.06
N GLU A 131 6.90 -10.22 16.54
CA GLU A 131 7.66 -11.20 15.74
C GLU A 131 6.76 -12.27 15.13
N ASP A 132 5.62 -12.59 15.78
CA ASP A 132 4.65 -13.58 15.30
C ASP A 132 3.95 -13.13 14.00
N ARG A 133 4.00 -11.83 13.67
CA ARG A 133 3.42 -11.30 12.42
C ARG A 133 4.09 -11.90 11.19
N GLN A 134 5.34 -12.36 11.28
CA GLN A 134 5.95 -13.13 10.19
C GLN A 134 5.26 -14.48 10.01
N LEU A 135 5.04 -15.22 11.11
CA LEU A 135 4.34 -16.50 11.10
C LEU A 135 2.91 -16.37 10.57
N LEU A 136 2.20 -15.30 10.93
CA LEU A 136 0.86 -15.00 10.41
C LEU A 136 0.86 -14.91 8.88
N ARG A 137 1.80 -14.14 8.30
CA ARG A 137 1.94 -13.97 6.85
C ARG A 137 2.35 -15.26 6.16
N GLU A 138 3.22 -16.05 6.77
CA GLU A 138 3.61 -17.37 6.24
C GLU A 138 2.41 -18.32 6.24
N THR A 139 1.61 -18.31 7.30
CA THR A 139 0.40 -19.14 7.45
C THR A 139 -0.66 -18.79 6.41
N LEU A 140 -0.92 -17.50 6.19
CA LEU A 140 -1.92 -17.03 5.22
C LEU A 140 -1.38 -16.96 3.79
N GLY A 141 -0.07 -17.15 3.59
CA GLY A 141 0.61 -16.99 2.31
C GLY A 141 0.21 -17.99 1.23
N ASN A 142 -0.59 -19.01 1.54
CA ASN A 142 -1.19 -19.94 0.59
C ASN A 142 -2.73 -20.02 0.70
N PHE A 143 -3.36 -18.98 1.26
CA PHE A 143 -4.81 -18.93 1.53
C PHE A 143 -5.67 -19.46 0.38
N THR A 144 -5.41 -19.07 -0.87
CA THR A 144 -6.21 -19.45 -2.04
C THR A 144 -6.02 -20.90 -2.50
N GLU A 145 -5.03 -21.60 -1.96
CA GLU A 145 -4.86 -23.05 -2.16
C GLU A 145 -5.67 -23.85 -1.14
N GLN A 146 -6.06 -23.23 -0.02
CA GLN A 146 -6.78 -23.86 1.08
C GLN A 146 -8.28 -23.98 0.80
N PRO A 147 -8.99 -24.96 1.38
CA PRO A 147 -10.41 -25.20 1.08
C PRO A 147 -11.32 -23.97 1.22
N HIS A 148 -11.12 -23.15 2.25
CA HIS A 148 -11.92 -21.94 2.48
C HIS A 148 -11.52 -20.74 1.60
N GLY A 149 -10.32 -20.76 1.01
CA GLY A 149 -9.83 -19.69 0.12
C GLY A 149 -9.91 -20.02 -1.37
N ARG A 150 -10.16 -21.29 -1.72
CA ARG A 150 -10.15 -21.80 -3.11
C ARG A 150 -11.06 -21.01 -4.05
N LYS A 151 -12.20 -20.51 -3.57
CA LYS A 151 -13.11 -19.69 -4.38
C LYS A 151 -12.52 -18.35 -4.82
N PHE A 152 -11.52 -17.83 -4.12
CA PHE A 152 -10.82 -16.58 -4.44
C PHE A 152 -9.57 -16.80 -5.31
N ARG A 153 -9.21 -18.05 -5.63
CA ARG A 153 -8.08 -18.38 -6.51
C ARG A 153 -8.13 -17.68 -7.87
N PRO A 154 -9.29 -17.55 -8.56
CA PRO A 154 -9.33 -16.80 -9.82
C PRO A 154 -8.90 -15.34 -9.68
N ILE A 155 -9.26 -14.69 -8.56
CA ILE A 155 -8.85 -13.30 -8.26
C ILE A 155 -7.34 -13.25 -8.05
N PHE A 156 -6.79 -14.17 -7.27
CA PHE A 156 -5.35 -14.28 -7.05
C PHE A 156 -4.58 -14.49 -8.36
N GLU A 157 -4.95 -15.48 -9.17
CA GLU A 157 -4.25 -15.78 -10.42
C GLU A 157 -4.32 -14.63 -11.43
N ALA A 158 -5.47 -13.97 -11.55
CA ALA A 158 -5.64 -12.82 -12.43
C ALA A 158 -4.74 -11.64 -12.02
N ASN A 159 -4.65 -11.33 -10.73
CA ASN A 159 -3.82 -10.22 -10.24
C ASN A 159 -2.33 -10.56 -10.25
N LEU A 160 -1.96 -11.80 -9.90
CA LEU A 160 -0.58 -12.26 -9.99
C LEU A 160 -0.07 -12.20 -11.43
N ALA A 161 -0.91 -12.52 -12.42
CA ALA A 161 -0.56 -12.38 -13.83
C ALA A 161 -0.30 -10.93 -14.25
N LYS A 162 -1.08 -9.97 -13.74
CA LYS A 162 -0.90 -8.53 -14.01
C LYS A 162 0.37 -7.95 -13.37
N LEU A 163 0.80 -8.52 -12.24
CA LEU A 163 2.05 -8.14 -11.58
C LEU A 163 3.32 -8.64 -12.29
N ARG A 164 3.20 -9.56 -13.25
CA ARG A 164 4.36 -10.14 -13.96
C ARG A 164 5.13 -9.05 -14.68
N TRP A 165 6.46 -9.11 -14.58
CA TRP A 165 7.34 -8.25 -15.35
C TRP A 165 7.29 -8.64 -16.83
N PRO A 166 6.80 -7.79 -17.74
CA PRO A 166 6.59 -8.15 -19.14
C PRO A 166 7.84 -7.95 -20.01
N TYR A 167 8.91 -7.35 -19.47
CA TYR A 167 10.08 -6.94 -20.24
C TYR A 167 11.18 -7.99 -20.20
N LYS A 168 11.94 -8.10 -21.31
CA LYS A 168 13.05 -9.05 -21.41
C LYS A 168 14.21 -8.71 -20.46
N LYS A 169 14.49 -7.42 -20.28
CA LYS A 169 15.56 -6.93 -19.41
C LYS A 169 15.01 -6.91 -17.98
N ILE A 170 15.60 -7.72 -17.11
CA ILE A 170 15.34 -7.71 -15.67
C ILE A 170 16.32 -6.72 -15.03
N ASP A 171 15.84 -5.96 -14.05
CA ASP A 171 16.65 -5.07 -13.22
C ASP A 171 16.19 -5.25 -11.77
N ASP A 172 17.09 -5.68 -10.90
CA ASP A 172 16.77 -6.01 -9.49
C ASP A 172 16.31 -4.78 -8.67
N ARG A 173 16.43 -3.57 -9.22
CA ARG A 173 15.89 -2.34 -8.64
C ARG A 173 14.44 -2.06 -9.05
N LEU A 174 13.94 -2.76 -10.07
CA LEU A 174 12.60 -2.58 -10.63
C LEU A 174 11.73 -3.84 -10.45
N THR A 175 12.31 -4.95 -10.00
CA THR A 175 11.64 -6.23 -9.92
C THR A 175 11.84 -6.95 -8.60
N VAL A 176 10.85 -7.76 -8.24
CA VAL A 176 10.95 -8.78 -7.18
C VAL A 176 10.81 -10.17 -7.79
N THR A 177 11.51 -11.15 -7.23
CA THR A 177 11.48 -12.54 -7.71
C THR A 177 10.46 -13.34 -6.89
N GLY A 178 9.47 -13.94 -7.57
CA GLY A 178 8.51 -14.82 -6.91
C GLY A 178 9.03 -16.24 -6.72
N ARG A 179 8.21 -17.08 -6.09
CA ARG A 179 8.58 -18.46 -5.74
C ARG A 179 8.93 -19.31 -6.96
N ASP A 180 8.31 -19.04 -8.11
CA ASP A 180 8.54 -19.76 -9.36
C ASP A 180 9.76 -19.27 -10.16
N GLY A 181 10.55 -18.35 -9.59
CA GLY A 181 11.74 -17.77 -10.21
C GLY A 181 11.46 -16.70 -11.25
N SER A 182 10.20 -16.32 -11.46
CA SER A 182 9.87 -15.24 -12.39
C SER A 182 9.96 -13.87 -11.73
N ALA A 183 10.21 -12.86 -12.54
CA ALA A 183 10.20 -11.46 -12.14
C ALA A 183 8.79 -10.86 -12.12
N TYR A 184 8.55 -10.01 -11.15
CA TYR A 184 7.34 -9.21 -10.96
C TYR A 184 7.72 -7.75 -10.78
N HIS A 185 6.82 -6.84 -11.13
CA HIS A 185 6.99 -5.42 -10.83
C HIS A 185 7.26 -5.22 -9.34
N TYR A 186 8.32 -4.46 -9.01
CA TYR A 186 8.50 -3.98 -7.65
C TYR A 186 7.44 -2.92 -7.34
N LEU A 187 7.49 -1.76 -8.00
CA LEU A 187 6.44 -0.73 -7.88
C LEU A 187 5.28 -1.01 -8.85
N LEU A 188 4.05 -0.80 -8.39
CA LEU A 188 2.83 -1.02 -9.18
C LEU A 188 2.78 -0.08 -10.40
N PRO A 189 2.42 -0.60 -11.59
CA PRO A 189 2.27 0.24 -12.78
C PRO A 189 1.32 1.42 -12.61
N SER A 190 0.21 1.27 -11.88
CA SER A 190 -0.75 2.36 -11.62
C SER A 190 -0.14 3.52 -10.82
N PHE A 191 0.78 3.25 -9.89
CA PHE A 191 1.51 4.29 -9.17
C PHE A 191 2.51 5.00 -10.08
N LEU A 192 3.23 4.25 -10.93
CA LEU A 192 4.15 4.84 -11.92
C LEU A 192 3.39 5.73 -12.92
N ASN A 193 2.20 5.30 -13.35
CA ASN A 193 1.31 6.09 -14.20
C ASN A 193 0.89 7.40 -13.55
N LEU A 194 0.53 7.38 -12.25
CA LEU A 194 0.24 8.61 -11.51
C LEU A 194 1.43 9.56 -11.54
N VAL A 195 2.65 9.07 -11.26
CA VAL A 195 3.86 9.91 -11.27
C VAL A 195 4.08 10.55 -12.65
N HIS A 196 3.87 9.80 -13.74
CA HIS A 196 3.92 10.34 -15.10
C HIS A 196 2.82 11.38 -15.37
N ALA A 197 1.58 11.14 -14.91
CA ALA A 197 0.46 12.06 -15.09
C ALA A 197 0.68 13.37 -14.32
N LEU A 198 1.22 13.29 -13.10
CA LEU A 198 1.60 14.46 -12.29
C LEU A 198 2.67 15.29 -13.00
N ASP A 199 3.78 14.68 -13.42
CA ASP A 199 4.85 15.38 -14.15
C ASP A 199 4.36 15.99 -15.47
N ALA A 200 3.51 15.27 -16.21
CA ALA A 200 2.96 15.73 -17.48
C ALA A 200 1.93 16.88 -17.32
N SER A 201 1.27 16.99 -16.18
CA SER A 201 0.28 18.05 -15.92
C SER A 201 0.90 19.45 -15.83
N GLY A 202 2.19 19.54 -15.49
CA GLY A 202 2.86 20.81 -15.17
C GLY A 202 2.37 21.49 -13.89
N ARG A 203 1.49 20.85 -13.12
CA ARG A 203 1.02 21.33 -11.81
C ARG A 203 2.08 21.03 -10.74
N GLU A 204 2.20 21.91 -9.75
CA GLU A 204 3.07 21.64 -8.61
C GLU A 204 2.55 20.49 -7.77
N PHE A 205 3.45 19.57 -7.42
CA PHE A 205 3.13 18.45 -6.55
C PHE A 205 4.35 18.02 -5.70
N CYS A 206 4.06 17.31 -4.62
CA CYS A 206 5.01 16.53 -3.85
C CYS A 206 4.42 15.13 -3.59
N VAL A 207 5.16 14.08 -3.94
CA VAL A 207 4.85 12.70 -3.52
C VAL A 207 5.73 12.37 -2.32
N VAL A 208 5.10 12.05 -1.21
CA VAL A 208 5.74 11.64 0.05
C VAL A 208 5.51 10.14 0.24
N VAL A 209 6.49 9.32 -0.12
CA VAL A 209 6.42 7.88 0.17
C VAL A 209 6.69 7.65 1.66
N ARG A 210 5.74 7.03 2.35
CA ARG A 210 5.78 6.79 3.78
C ARG A 210 5.94 5.30 4.07
N THR A 211 6.80 4.97 5.02
CA THR A 211 6.99 3.58 5.43
C THR A 211 7.43 3.50 6.89
N PHE A 212 6.97 2.46 7.58
CA PHE A 212 7.55 2.04 8.86
C PHE A 212 8.80 1.16 8.68
N GLY A 213 9.07 0.71 7.45
CA GLY A 213 10.10 -0.24 7.10
C GLY A 213 11.39 0.38 6.59
N ARG A 214 12.22 -0.45 5.96
CA ARG A 214 13.53 -0.08 5.40
C ARG A 214 13.50 0.13 3.89
N ASP A 215 12.29 0.22 3.32
CA ASP A 215 12.05 0.22 1.88
C ASP A 215 12.37 1.55 1.20
N ALA A 216 12.32 2.66 1.93
CA ALA A 216 12.44 3.99 1.38
C ALA A 216 13.64 4.18 0.42
N PRO A 217 14.88 3.79 0.75
CA PRO A 217 15.99 3.89 -0.18
C PRO A 217 15.78 3.11 -1.48
N HIS A 218 15.20 1.92 -1.43
CA HIS A 218 15.00 1.10 -2.62
C HIS A 218 13.88 1.66 -3.51
N ILE A 219 12.76 2.11 -2.93
CA ILE A 219 11.69 2.82 -3.63
C ILE A 219 12.24 4.06 -4.35
N LEU A 220 13.01 4.90 -3.66
CA LEU A 220 13.57 6.11 -4.24
C LEU A 220 14.53 5.82 -5.39
N ASN A 221 15.34 4.76 -5.29
CA ASN A 221 16.21 4.32 -6.40
C ASN A 221 15.40 3.81 -7.60
N ALA A 222 14.31 3.06 -7.38
CA ALA A 222 13.44 2.61 -8.45
C ALA A 222 12.78 3.80 -9.19
N LEU A 223 12.33 4.80 -8.43
CA LEU A 223 11.76 6.03 -8.97
C LEU A 223 12.82 6.90 -9.68
N ASP A 224 14.07 6.89 -9.25
CA ASP A 224 15.15 7.60 -9.95
C ASP A 224 15.49 6.97 -11.30
N LEU A 225 15.36 5.65 -11.43
CA LEU A 225 15.42 4.98 -12.74
C LEU A 225 14.24 5.37 -13.63
N LEU A 226 13.03 5.45 -13.07
CA LEU A 226 11.85 5.96 -13.79
C LEU A 226 12.11 7.38 -14.31
N ARG A 227 12.56 8.28 -13.43
CA ARG A 227 12.86 9.69 -13.75
C ARG A 227 13.88 9.82 -14.88
N GLN A 228 14.89 8.95 -14.91
CA GLN A 228 15.92 8.93 -15.95
C GLN A 228 15.48 8.30 -17.28
N GLY A 229 14.24 7.79 -17.38
CA GLY A 229 13.75 7.07 -18.55
C GLY A 229 14.41 5.69 -18.73
N LEU A 230 14.92 5.11 -17.64
CA LEU A 230 15.62 3.82 -17.65
C LEU A 230 14.69 2.63 -17.37
N HIS A 231 13.42 2.88 -17.05
CA HIS A 231 12.42 1.83 -16.94
C HIS A 231 11.95 1.42 -18.35
N PRO A 232 11.98 0.11 -18.72
CA PRO A 232 11.70 -0.33 -20.09
C PRO A 232 10.26 -0.08 -20.59
N GLY A 233 9.32 0.12 -19.66
CA GLY A 233 7.95 0.56 -19.95
C GLY A 233 7.69 2.06 -19.95
N TYR A 234 8.67 2.87 -19.53
CA TYR A 234 8.55 4.31 -19.35
C TYR A 234 9.86 4.97 -19.80
N ASP A 235 9.97 5.26 -21.10
CA ASP A 235 11.16 5.82 -21.74
C ASP A 235 11.25 7.35 -21.62
N LYS A 236 10.12 8.01 -21.34
CA LYS A 236 10.07 9.46 -21.12
C LYS A 236 10.72 9.83 -19.80
N GLN A 237 11.74 10.69 -19.87
CA GLN A 237 12.33 11.31 -18.69
C GLN A 237 11.34 12.24 -17.99
N LEU A 238 11.38 12.24 -16.66
CA LEU A 238 10.55 13.09 -15.81
C LEU A 238 11.33 14.33 -15.38
N SER A 239 10.64 15.45 -15.28
CA SER A 239 11.20 16.71 -14.77
C SER A 239 11.23 16.76 -13.23
N ALA A 240 10.33 16.02 -12.58
CA ALA A 240 10.21 15.94 -11.13
C ALA A 240 11.53 15.54 -10.46
N ARG A 241 11.91 16.29 -9.41
CA ARG A 241 13.10 16.00 -8.59
C ARG A 241 12.82 14.81 -7.68
N ILE A 242 13.86 14.07 -7.34
CA ILE A 242 13.79 12.98 -6.35
C ILE A 242 14.80 13.24 -5.24
N ASN A 243 14.30 13.32 -4.01
CA ASN A 243 15.15 13.35 -2.83
C ASN A 243 15.54 11.91 -2.44
N LEU A 244 16.76 11.51 -2.76
CA LEU A 244 17.28 10.16 -2.50
C LEU A 244 17.61 9.89 -1.01
N LYS A 245 17.52 10.90 -0.14
CA LYS A 245 17.77 10.76 1.30
C LYS A 245 16.44 10.80 2.05
N PRO A 246 15.94 9.64 2.55
CA PRO A 246 14.71 9.63 3.33
C PRO A 246 14.82 10.54 4.55
N GLU A 247 13.71 11.21 4.85
CA GLU A 247 13.50 11.93 6.10
C GLU A 247 12.85 10.99 7.11
N SER A 248 12.78 11.34 8.39
CA SER A 248 12.24 10.40 9.39
C SER A 248 11.63 11.06 10.62
N PHE A 249 10.71 10.34 11.26
CA PHE A 249 10.22 10.65 12.60
C PHE A 249 10.96 9.86 13.67
N ASP A 250 11.15 10.50 14.82
CA ASP A 250 11.50 9.90 16.12
C ASP A 250 10.46 10.39 17.12
N ARG A 251 9.59 9.48 17.57
CA ARG A 251 8.46 9.78 18.44
C ARG A 251 8.89 9.59 19.89
N ILE A 252 8.77 10.67 20.66
CA ILE A 252 9.12 10.70 22.08
C ILE A 252 7.86 10.55 22.93
N GLY A 253 6.76 11.15 22.47
CA GLY A 253 5.46 11.12 23.11
C GLY A 253 4.33 11.25 22.07
N ARG A 254 3.09 11.31 22.57
CA ARG A 254 1.90 11.38 21.71
C ARG A 254 1.99 12.55 20.73
N ASP A 255 2.32 13.72 21.27
CA ASP A 255 2.44 14.99 20.53
C ASP A 255 3.88 15.55 20.58
N GLU A 256 4.85 14.75 21.03
CA GLU A 256 6.27 15.13 21.11
C GLU A 256 7.09 14.26 20.17
N PHE A 257 7.82 14.89 19.25
CA PHE A 257 8.62 14.18 18.26
C PHE A 257 9.79 15.04 17.77
N LYS A 258 10.70 14.40 17.05
CA LYS A 258 11.68 15.05 16.18
C LYS A 258 11.45 14.57 14.75
N TYR A 259 11.38 15.51 13.83
CA TYR A 259 11.37 15.22 12.40
C TYR A 259 12.73 15.60 11.81
N PHE A 260 13.45 14.59 11.32
CA PHE A 260 14.78 14.74 10.75
C PHE A 260 14.68 14.93 9.24
N LYS A 261 15.09 16.11 8.77
CA LYS A 261 15.16 16.43 7.36
C LYS A 261 16.41 15.85 6.71
N SER A 262 16.32 15.69 5.40
CA SER A 262 17.40 15.19 4.54
C SER A 262 18.64 16.10 4.49
N ASP A 263 18.47 17.38 4.84
CA ASP A 263 19.54 18.39 4.98
C ASP A 263 20.20 18.40 6.38
N GLY A 264 19.72 17.57 7.30
CA GLY A 264 20.20 17.46 8.69
C GLY A 264 19.52 18.40 9.68
N SER A 265 18.61 19.27 9.23
CA SER A 265 17.79 20.09 10.14
C SER A 265 16.73 19.25 10.86
N VAL A 266 16.30 19.72 12.03
CA VAL A 266 15.35 19.00 12.89
C VAL A 266 14.16 19.89 13.24
N LEU A 267 12.97 19.47 12.84
CA LEU A 267 11.71 20.13 13.18
C LEU A 267 11.07 19.47 14.40
N ARG A 268 10.33 20.24 15.19
CA ARG A 268 9.73 19.80 16.47
C ARG A 268 8.27 20.22 16.67
N SER A 269 7.71 21.01 15.76
CA SER A 269 6.29 21.35 15.77
C SER A 269 5.60 20.75 14.55
N GLU A 270 4.31 20.45 14.72
CA GLU A 270 3.48 19.87 13.66
C GLU A 270 3.33 20.85 12.50
N ARG A 271 3.16 22.14 12.81
CA ARG A 271 3.11 23.22 11.82
C ARG A 271 4.36 23.26 10.96
N ALA A 272 5.54 23.20 11.57
CA ALA A 272 6.80 23.24 10.84
C ALA A 272 6.95 22.05 9.87
N VAL A 273 6.49 20.85 10.25
CA VAL A 273 6.53 19.69 9.35
C VAL A 273 5.51 19.84 8.22
N TYR A 274 4.30 20.30 8.53
CA TYR A 274 3.26 20.59 7.53
C TYR A 274 3.75 21.61 6.48
N GLU A 275 4.31 22.73 6.92
CA GLU A 275 4.88 23.76 6.05
C GLU A 275 6.09 23.26 5.23
N HIS A 276 6.93 22.42 5.85
CA HIS A 276 8.04 21.78 5.15
C HIS A 276 7.52 20.90 4.00
N TRP A 277 6.55 20.03 4.26
CA TRP A 277 5.94 19.20 3.22
C TRP A 277 5.24 20.03 2.12
N ASN A 278 4.56 21.12 2.49
CA ASN A 278 4.00 22.10 1.55
C ASN A 278 5.08 22.73 0.66
N SER A 279 6.28 22.98 1.19
CA SER A 279 7.40 23.56 0.42
C SER A 279 8.08 22.55 -0.52
N CYS A 280 7.99 21.25 -0.24
CA CYS A 280 8.65 20.21 -1.04
C CYS A 280 8.05 20.09 -2.44
N THR A 281 8.85 19.66 -3.41
CA THR A 281 8.40 19.39 -4.79
C THR A 281 9.01 18.10 -5.32
N GLY A 282 8.33 17.45 -6.25
CA GLY A 282 8.79 16.19 -6.84
C GLY A 282 8.46 15.00 -5.92
N ILE A 283 9.46 14.17 -5.60
CA ILE A 283 9.26 12.94 -4.83
C ILE A 283 10.28 12.84 -3.70
N MET A 284 9.82 12.44 -2.52
CA MET A 284 10.63 12.18 -1.33
C MET A 284 10.09 10.94 -0.59
N ALA A 285 10.81 10.53 0.46
CA ALA A 285 10.34 9.50 1.36
C ALA A 285 10.50 9.92 2.83
N VAL A 286 9.60 9.42 3.68
CA VAL A 286 9.60 9.58 5.12
C VAL A 286 9.52 8.20 5.77
N VAL A 287 10.43 7.94 6.72
CA VAL A 287 10.38 6.77 7.58
C VAL A 287 9.64 7.15 8.86
N ASP A 288 8.45 6.59 9.03
CA ASP A 288 7.65 6.73 10.24
C ASP A 288 8.18 5.82 11.37
N ASP A 289 7.86 6.14 12.62
CA ASP A 289 8.44 5.47 13.79
C ASP A 289 7.67 4.20 14.18
N PHE A 290 8.14 3.06 13.67
CA PHE A 290 7.52 1.76 13.92
C PHE A 290 7.68 1.31 15.37
N GLU A 291 8.83 1.59 15.97
CA GLU A 291 9.15 1.16 17.34
C GLU A 291 8.21 1.87 18.32
N TYR A 292 7.96 3.16 18.12
CA TYR A 292 6.97 3.89 18.89
C TYR A 292 5.54 3.37 18.67
N TRP A 293 5.12 3.16 17.41
CA TRP A 293 3.78 2.64 17.13
C TRP A 293 3.55 1.26 17.78
N GLN A 294 4.55 0.37 17.69
CA GLN A 294 4.54 -0.94 18.33
C GLN A 294 4.51 -0.85 19.86
N ALA A 295 5.34 0.00 20.47
CA ALA A 295 5.39 0.19 21.93
C ALA A 295 4.06 0.73 22.49
N ASN A 296 3.28 1.43 21.67
CA ASN A 296 1.95 1.94 22.00
C ASN A 296 0.83 1.02 21.48
N GLN A 297 1.08 -0.28 21.43
CA GLN A 297 0.09 -1.33 21.10
C GLN A 297 -0.59 -1.12 19.74
N TYR A 298 0.11 -0.51 18.80
CA TYR A 298 -0.41 -0.16 17.47
C TYR A 298 -1.59 0.82 17.49
N HIS A 299 -1.84 1.52 18.59
CA HIS A 299 -2.95 2.47 18.69
C HIS A 299 -2.80 3.62 17.68
N TYR A 300 -3.90 4.05 17.07
CA TYR A 300 -3.90 5.03 15.97
C TYR A 300 -3.24 6.36 16.34
N THR A 301 -3.30 6.80 17.60
CA THR A 301 -2.62 8.04 18.06
C THR A 301 -1.10 7.98 17.97
N ALA A 302 -0.52 6.78 17.95
CA ALA A 302 0.90 6.53 17.75
C ALA A 302 1.25 6.22 16.28
N ALA A 303 0.26 6.15 15.40
CA ALA A 303 0.45 5.86 13.98
C ALA A 303 0.90 7.12 13.20
N LYS A 304 0.81 7.05 11.86
CA LYS A 304 1.28 8.11 10.95
C LYS A 304 0.45 9.37 11.11
N PHE A 305 1.09 10.52 11.34
CA PHE A 305 0.38 11.80 11.36
C PHE A 305 -0.12 12.18 9.96
N LEU A 306 -1.39 12.55 9.85
CA LEU A 306 -1.96 13.23 8.68
C LEU A 306 -2.53 14.57 9.14
N TRP A 307 -1.85 15.65 8.79
CA TRP A 307 -2.28 17.00 9.13
C TRP A 307 -3.11 17.64 8.01
N TYR A 308 -4.07 18.46 8.42
CA TYR A 308 -4.87 19.29 7.54
C TYR A 308 -5.16 20.64 8.20
N ASP A 309 -5.03 21.72 7.42
CA ASP A 309 -5.43 23.07 7.83
C ASP A 309 -6.62 23.55 6.98
N PRO A 310 -7.81 23.76 7.57
CA PRO A 310 -8.97 24.27 6.85
C PRO A 310 -8.80 25.67 6.24
N ASN A 311 -7.77 26.41 6.67
CA ASN A 311 -7.46 27.73 6.14
C ASN A 311 -6.43 27.68 5.00
N ASP A 312 -5.86 26.51 4.69
CA ASP A 312 -4.93 26.33 3.59
C ASP A 312 -5.70 26.11 2.29
N SER A 313 -5.86 27.20 1.54
CA SER A 313 -6.49 27.18 0.22
C SER A 313 -5.55 26.74 -0.90
N ASP A 314 -4.25 26.66 -0.62
CA ASP A 314 -3.20 26.55 -1.63
C ASP A 314 -2.68 25.12 -1.77
N HIS A 315 -2.81 24.30 -0.71
CA HIS A 315 -2.34 22.93 -0.69
C HIS A 315 -3.47 21.96 -0.36
N GLN A 316 -3.37 20.75 -0.91
CA GLN A 316 -4.22 19.63 -0.53
C GLN A 316 -3.34 18.41 -0.25
N HIS A 317 -3.45 17.88 0.96
CA HIS A 317 -2.81 16.64 1.36
C HIS A 317 -3.74 15.46 1.12
N VAL A 318 -3.25 14.38 0.49
CA VAL A 318 -4.03 13.14 0.32
C VAL A 318 -3.17 11.93 0.70
N MET A 319 -3.60 11.14 1.68
CA MET A 319 -2.92 9.90 2.10
C MET A 319 -3.56 8.66 1.47
N PHE A 320 -2.74 7.80 0.86
CA PHE A 320 -3.12 6.48 0.37
C PHE A 320 -2.46 5.42 1.22
N ASP A 321 -3.24 4.53 1.83
CA ASP A 321 -2.72 3.43 2.65
C ASP A 321 -3.77 2.31 2.69
N ASP A 322 -3.36 1.06 2.48
CA ASP A 322 -4.28 -0.08 2.44
C ASP A 322 -4.86 -0.42 3.81
N ASN A 323 -4.24 0.05 4.89
CA ASN A 323 -4.60 -0.25 6.28
C ASN A 323 -5.34 0.90 6.99
N ILE A 324 -5.92 1.85 6.24
CA ILE A 324 -6.86 2.83 6.80
C ILE A 324 -8.16 2.12 7.16
N ARG A 325 -8.46 2.10 8.46
CA ARG A 325 -9.59 1.40 9.08
C ARG A 325 -10.15 2.27 10.20
N LEU A 326 -11.02 3.23 9.85
CA LEU A 326 -11.49 4.28 10.78
C LEU A 326 -12.21 3.78 12.04
N HIS A 327 -12.60 2.52 12.09
CA HIS A 327 -13.29 1.91 13.23
C HIS A 327 -12.41 0.99 14.08
N ASP A 328 -11.16 0.78 13.66
CA ASP A 328 -10.21 -0.09 14.35
C ASP A 328 -9.24 0.75 15.19
N GLU A 329 -8.91 0.29 16.40
CA GLU A 329 -7.91 0.97 17.26
C GLU A 329 -6.53 0.99 16.61
N ASP A 330 -6.22 0.02 15.73
CA ASP A 330 -4.98 -0.07 14.98
C ASP A 330 -5.02 0.58 13.59
N ASN A 331 -5.92 1.56 13.41
CA ASN A 331 -5.93 2.44 12.24
C ASN A 331 -4.55 3.08 12.02
N ILE A 332 -4.10 3.07 10.76
CA ILE A 332 -2.72 3.43 10.40
C ILE A 332 -2.43 4.94 10.40
N ILE A 333 -3.46 5.78 10.52
CA ILE A 333 -3.34 7.25 10.51
C ILE A 333 -3.88 7.88 11.80
N ASN A 334 -3.19 8.92 12.27
CA ASN A 334 -3.70 9.89 13.21
C ASN A 334 -4.04 11.17 12.44
N VAL A 335 -5.33 11.43 12.19
CA VAL A 335 -5.77 12.63 11.48
C VAL A 335 -5.86 13.79 12.46
N LYS A 336 -5.14 14.87 12.16
CA LYS A 336 -5.03 16.05 13.02
C LYS A 336 -5.36 17.31 12.25
N VAL A 337 -6.05 18.24 12.91
CA VAL A 337 -6.52 19.50 12.32
C VAL A 337 -5.93 20.69 13.05
N PHE A 338 -5.49 21.69 12.29
CA PHE A 338 -5.07 22.97 12.86
C PHE A 338 -6.29 23.88 13.08
N ASP A 339 -6.41 24.47 14.27
CA ASP A 339 -7.50 25.39 14.60
C ASP A 339 -7.26 26.82 14.06
N GLY A 340 -6.09 27.10 13.48
CA GLY A 340 -5.80 28.36 12.80
C GLY A 340 -4.37 28.45 12.27
N PRO A 341 -4.07 29.45 11.42
CA PRO A 341 -2.83 29.51 10.64
C PRO A 341 -1.55 29.64 11.48
N ASN A 342 -1.65 30.22 12.68
CA ASN A 342 -0.49 30.44 13.56
C ASN A 342 -0.34 29.39 14.66
N TRP A 343 -1.13 28.30 14.62
CA TRP A 343 -1.04 27.23 15.61
C TRP A 343 0.12 26.29 15.28
N GLU A 344 1.02 26.10 16.24
CA GLU A 344 2.18 25.21 16.13
C GLU A 344 1.81 23.72 16.27
N ALA A 345 0.73 23.44 16.99
CA ALA A 345 0.22 22.10 17.25
C ALA A 345 -1.21 21.96 16.71
N ALA A 346 -1.51 20.79 16.17
CA ALA A 346 -2.81 20.37 15.70
C ALA A 346 -3.52 19.54 16.78
N ARG A 347 -4.85 19.58 16.79
CA ARG A 347 -5.65 18.69 17.63
C ARG A 347 -6.00 17.42 16.86
N ASP A 348 -6.20 16.32 17.58
CA ASP A 348 -6.76 15.10 16.95
C ASP A 348 -8.18 15.38 16.45
N CYS A 349 -8.51 14.87 15.27
CA CYS A 349 -9.87 14.88 14.74
C CYS A 349 -10.74 13.88 15.50
N ARG A 350 -11.99 14.24 15.76
CA ARG A 350 -12.98 13.30 16.31
C ARG A 350 -13.36 12.26 15.25
N PRO A 351 -13.77 11.03 15.63
CA PRO A 351 -14.09 9.98 14.64
C PRO A 351 -15.12 10.40 13.58
N ASP A 352 -16.13 11.17 13.97
CA ASP A 352 -17.17 11.72 13.10
C ASP A 352 -16.68 12.87 12.19
N GLU A 353 -15.66 13.61 12.61
CA GLU A 353 -14.94 14.55 11.75
C GLU A 353 -14.09 13.77 10.74
N THR A 354 -13.28 12.82 11.22
CA THR A 354 -12.38 11.99 10.39
C THR A 354 -13.12 11.25 9.29
N ALA A 355 -14.28 10.64 9.58
CA ALA A 355 -15.07 9.92 8.59
C ALA A 355 -15.54 10.78 7.40
N LYS A 356 -15.74 12.09 7.60
CA LYS A 356 -16.13 13.02 6.53
C LYS A 356 -14.97 13.41 5.61
N LEU A 357 -13.74 13.15 6.04
CA LEU A 357 -12.51 13.48 5.33
C LEU A 357 -12.02 12.34 4.43
N GLU A 358 -12.62 11.15 4.56
CA GLU A 358 -12.41 10.04 3.63
C GLU A 358 -12.77 10.47 2.20
N ASP A 359 -12.01 9.96 1.24
CA ASP A 359 -12.12 10.32 -0.17
C ASP A 359 -11.90 11.82 -0.44
N SER A 360 -11.31 12.57 0.49
CA SER A 360 -10.91 13.97 0.31
C SER A 360 -9.47 14.21 0.75
N LEU A 361 -9.10 13.71 1.94
CA LEU A 361 -7.77 13.81 2.53
C LEU A 361 -7.07 12.46 2.68
N PHE A 362 -7.80 11.37 2.57
CA PHE A 362 -7.22 10.04 2.57
C PHE A 362 -8.09 9.02 1.86
N VAL A 363 -7.47 7.93 1.41
CA VAL A 363 -8.06 6.86 0.62
C VAL A 363 -7.55 5.51 1.15
N PRO A 364 -8.45 4.63 1.63
CA PRO A 364 -8.11 3.23 1.86
C PRO A 364 -7.74 2.58 0.52
N ALA A 365 -6.45 2.30 0.30
CA ALA A 365 -5.98 1.85 -1.00
C ALA A 365 -6.42 0.40 -1.29
N ASN A 366 -7.04 0.19 -2.45
CA ASN A 366 -7.38 -1.15 -2.93
C ASN A 366 -6.22 -1.73 -3.75
N LEU A 367 -5.55 -2.75 -3.23
CA LEU A 367 -4.45 -3.38 -3.94
C LEU A 367 -4.93 -4.07 -5.24
N ILE A 368 -6.11 -4.67 -5.22
CA ILE A 368 -6.62 -5.42 -6.37
C ILE A 368 -7.04 -4.48 -7.49
N ASP A 369 -7.68 -3.36 -7.16
CA ASP A 369 -8.04 -2.35 -8.16
C ASP A 369 -6.78 -1.63 -8.67
N SER A 370 -5.82 -1.30 -7.79
CA SER A 370 -4.57 -0.65 -8.21
C SER A 370 -3.66 -1.55 -9.05
N ILE A 371 -3.71 -2.88 -8.88
CA ILE A 371 -3.09 -3.83 -9.83
C ILE A 371 -3.87 -3.88 -11.14
N GLY A 372 -5.21 -3.78 -11.04
CA GLY A 372 -6.13 -4.06 -12.12
C GLY A 372 -6.35 -2.93 -13.10
N ASP A 373 -6.28 -1.68 -12.62
CA ASP A 373 -6.61 -0.45 -13.33
C ASP A 373 -5.38 0.47 -13.39
N PRO A 374 -4.85 0.73 -14.59
CA PRO A 374 -3.74 1.65 -14.79
C PRO A 374 -4.00 3.09 -14.32
N ASN A 375 -5.25 3.55 -14.24
CA ASN A 375 -5.64 4.90 -13.83
C ASN A 375 -6.04 5.00 -12.35
N TYR A 376 -6.04 3.90 -11.60
CA TYR A 376 -6.57 3.84 -10.22
C TYR A 376 -6.18 5.05 -9.36
N PHE A 377 -4.87 5.32 -9.21
CA PHE A 377 -4.43 6.41 -8.36
C PHE A 377 -4.70 7.81 -8.94
N ILE A 378 -4.71 7.95 -10.27
CA ILE A 378 -5.07 9.20 -10.94
C ILE A 378 -6.53 9.53 -10.62
N ASP A 379 -7.42 8.55 -10.80
CA ASP A 379 -8.86 8.73 -10.59
C ASP A 379 -9.19 9.02 -9.13
N ARG A 380 -8.50 8.36 -8.21
CA ARG A 380 -8.65 8.62 -6.78
C ARG A 380 -8.14 10.00 -6.37
N VAL A 381 -7.04 10.49 -6.97
CA VAL A 381 -6.60 11.88 -6.75
C VAL A 381 -7.67 12.86 -7.25
N LEU A 382 -8.16 12.69 -8.48
CA LEU A 382 -9.18 13.58 -9.06
C LEU A 382 -10.47 13.58 -8.24
N GLN A 383 -10.89 12.41 -7.73
CA GLN A 383 -12.02 12.29 -6.83
C GLN A 383 -11.78 13.04 -5.52
N CYS A 384 -10.60 12.90 -4.91
CA CYS A 384 -10.23 13.63 -3.70
C CYS A 384 -10.27 15.14 -3.88
N GLU A 385 -9.80 15.66 -5.01
CA GLU A 385 -9.88 17.09 -5.29
C GLU A 385 -11.32 17.59 -5.44
N ALA A 386 -12.15 16.83 -6.16
CA ALA A 386 -13.55 17.17 -6.36
C ALA A 386 -14.32 17.19 -5.03
N ASN A 387 -14.09 16.20 -4.16
CA ASN A 387 -14.73 16.11 -2.85
C ASN A 387 -14.21 17.19 -1.89
N TYR A 388 -12.89 17.42 -1.85
CA TYR A 388 -12.30 18.43 -0.98
C TYR A 388 -12.79 19.85 -1.34
N SER A 389 -13.02 20.12 -2.62
CA SER A 389 -13.61 21.40 -3.06
C SER A 389 -15.07 21.59 -2.63
N GLN A 390 -15.76 20.54 -2.18
CA GLN A 390 -17.11 20.62 -1.59
C GLN A 390 -17.08 20.72 -0.05
N LEU A 391 -15.95 20.38 0.58
CA LEU A 391 -15.75 20.47 2.03
C LEU A 391 -15.37 21.88 2.49
N LEU A 392 -14.69 22.65 1.63
CA LEU A 392 -14.39 24.07 1.80
C LEU A 392 -15.60 24.92 1.41
#